data_AF-A0A530LPL4-F1
#
_entry.id   AF-A0A530LPL4-F1
#
_cell.length_a   1.000
_cell.length_b   1.000
_cell.length_c   1.000
_cell.angle_alpha   90.00
_cell.angle_beta   90.00
_cell.angle_gamma   90.00
#
_symmetry.space_group_name_H-M   'P 1'
#
loop_
_entity.id
_entity.type
_entity.pdbx_description
1 polymer ?
#
loop_
_entity_poly.entity_id
_entity_poly.type
_entity_poly.pdbx_seq_one_letter_code
_entity_poly.pdbx_strand_id
1 'polypeptide(L)' 'MRLLILGTGWMAEEHARQFGKIEGVELIGAVDLDRTRVDKFSDIYGIPNRFGSLDEALA' A
#
# COMPACT_ATOMS: atom_id res chain seq x y z
N MET A 1 3.89 -0.96 14.21
CA MET A 1 4.19 0.11 13.25
C MET A 1 3.25 -0.02 12.08
N ARG A 2 2.51 1.05 11.78
CA ARG A 2 1.56 1.10 10.67
C ARG A 2 2.29 1.69 9.46
N LEU A 3 2.25 0.99 8.33
CA LEU A 3 2.92 1.38 7.10
C LEU A 3 1.92 1.65 5.98
N LEU A 4 2.25 2.63 5.16
CA LEU A 4 1.56 2.94 3.92
C LEU A 4 2.60 2.91 2.78
N ILE A 5 2.20 2.37 1.62
CA ILE A 5 3.05 2.31 0.42
C ILE A 5 2.60 3.40 -0.57
N LEU A 6 3.51 4.29 -0.93
CA LEU A 6 3.32 5.29 -1.99
C LEU A 6 3.92 4.77 -3.30
N GLY A 7 3.07 4.49 -4.27
CA GLY A 7 3.39 3.85 -5.54
C GLY A 7 3.23 2.33 -5.47
N THR A 8 2.35 1.77 -6.30
CA THR A 8 1.99 0.34 -6.35
C THR A 8 2.57 -0.37 -7.59
N GLY A 9 3.79 0.01 -7.97
CA GLY A 9 4.53 -0.59 -9.09
C GLY A 9 5.21 -1.92 -8.73
N TRP A 10 6.03 -2.42 -9.64
CA TRP A 10 6.68 -3.74 -9.48
C TRP A 10 7.47 -3.91 -8.17
N MET A 11 8.19 -2.87 -7.72
CA MET A 11 8.94 -2.93 -6.47
C MET A 11 8.06 -2.96 -5.22
N ALA A 12 6.84 -2.40 -5.31
CA ALA A 12 5.90 -2.38 -4.19
C ALA A 12 5.46 -3.78 -3.79
N GLU A 13 5.39 -4.71 -4.75
CA GLU A 13 5.10 -6.12 -4.52
C GLU A 13 6.12 -6.75 -3.55
N GLU A 14 7.41 -6.49 -3.78
CA GLU A 14 8.46 -7.03 -2.92
C GLU A 14 8.48 -6.33 -1.55
N HIS A 15 8.26 -5.02 -1.53
CA HIS A 15 8.10 -4.28 -0.28
C HIS A 15 6.95 -4.83 0.58
N ALA A 16 5.76 -5.03 0.01
CA ALA A 16 4.63 -5.56 0.75
C ALA A 16 4.90 -6.97 1.30
N ARG A 17 5.49 -7.85 0.48
CA ARG A 17 5.88 -9.21 0.91
C ARG A 17 6.89 -9.22 2.05
N GLN A 18 7.90 -8.37 2.02
CA GLN A 18 8.94 -8.36 3.06
C GLN A 18 8.47 -7.62 4.31
N PHE A 19 7.78 -6.48 4.17
CA PHE A 19 7.25 -5.74 5.32
C PHE A 19 6.18 -6.53 6.07
N GLY A 20 5.32 -7.29 5.39
CA GLY A 20 4.33 -8.15 6.03
C GLY A 20 4.92 -9.29 6.86
N LYS A 21 6.21 -9.60 6.71
CA LYS A 21 6.93 -10.59 7.53
C LYS A 21 7.55 -9.99 8.79
N ILE A 22 7.63 -8.67 8.91
CA ILE A 22 8.24 -8.01 10.06
C ILE A 22 7.21 -7.99 11.18
N GLU A 23 7.56 -8.59 12.32
CA GLU A 23 6.67 -8.61 13.49
C GLU A 23 6.31 -7.19 13.93
N GLY A 24 5.03 -6.99 14.20
CA GLY A 24 4.49 -5.69 14.60
C GLY A 24 4.37 -4.68 13.47
N VAL A 25 4.62 -5.03 12.20
CA VAL A 25 4.35 -4.18 11.04
C VAL A 25 3.00 -4.54 10.42
N GLU A 26 2.20 -3.53 10.12
CA GLU A 26 0.91 -3.68 9.45
C GLU A 26 0.84 -2.74 8.24
N LEU A 27 0.57 -3.29 7.06
CA LEU A 27 0.34 -2.52 5.83
C LEU A 27 -1.11 -2.04 5.84
N ILE A 28 -1.30 -0.78 6.22
CA ILE A 28 -2.62 -0.19 6.41
C ILE A 28 -3.08 0.64 5.22
N GLY A 29 -2.18 1.04 4.31
CA GLY A 29 -2.55 1.93 3.21
C GLY A 29 -1.69 1.77 1.96
N ALA A 30 -2.28 2.11 0.81
CA ALA A 30 -1.62 2.18 -0.47
C ALA A 30 -2.07 3.43 -1.24
N VAL A 31 -1.15 4.00 -2.00
CA VAL A 31 -1.37 5.22 -2.79
C VAL A 31 -0.84 5.02 -4.19
N ASP A 32 -1.64 5.31 -5.21
CA ASP A 32 -1.20 5.37 -6.60
C ASP A 32 -2.10 6.33 -7.39
N LEU A 33 -1.56 6.99 -8.41
CA LEU A 33 -2.37 7.82 -9.32
C LEU A 33 -3.28 6.94 -10.18
N ASP A 34 -2.86 5.71 -10.48
CA ASP A 34 -3.64 4.72 -11.22
C ASP A 34 -4.55 3.95 -10.27
N ARG A 35 -5.84 4.29 -10.26
CA ARG A 35 -6.87 3.65 -9.41
C ARG A 35 -6.93 2.12 -9.61
N THR A 36 -6.76 1.65 -10.84
CA THR A 36 -6.79 0.20 -11.12
C THR A 36 -5.62 -0.51 -10.44
N ARG A 37 -4.45 0.14 -10.40
CA ARG A 37 -3.24 -0.44 -9.82
C ARG A 37 -3.32 -0.48 -8.29
N VAL A 38 -3.74 0.62 -7.65
CA VAL A 38 -3.88 0.64 -6.19
C VAL A 38 -4.95 -0.32 -5.70
N ASP A 39 -6.06 -0.47 -6.43
CA ASP A 39 -7.11 -1.42 -6.07
C ASP A 39 -6.62 -2.86 -6.14
N LYS A 40 -6.03 -3.26 -7.27
CA LYS A 40 -5.48 -4.61 -7.45
C LYS A 40 -4.40 -4.92 -6.40
N PHE A 41 -3.48 -3.99 -6.17
CA PHE A 41 -2.43 -4.16 -5.17
C PHE A 41 -3.01 -4.31 -3.76
N SER A 42 -3.99 -3.48 -3.41
CA SER A 42 -4.63 -3.51 -2.10
C SER A 42 -5.44 -4.79 -1.88
N ASP A 43 -6.11 -5.30 -2.91
CA ASP A 43 -6.82 -6.59 -2.87
C ASP A 43 -5.85 -7.76 -2.62
N ILE A 44 -4.69 -7.77 -3.29
CA ILE A 44 -3.67 -8.82 -3.15
C ILE A 44 -3.10 -8.86 -1.73
N TYR A 45 -2.84 -7.70 -1.13
CA TYR A 45 -2.17 -7.58 0.17
C TYR A 45 -3.10 -7.29 1.34
N GLY A 46 -4.42 -7.27 1.13
CA GLY A 46 -5.42 -7.02 2.17
C GLY A 46 -5.34 -5.62 2.76
N ILE A 47 -4.95 -4.62 1.98
CA ILE A 47 -4.73 -3.24 2.43
C ILE A 47 -6.09 -2.50 2.47
N PRO A 48 -6.51 -1.99 3.64
CA PRO A 48 -7.85 -1.40 3.79
C PRO A 48 -7.96 0.02 3.23
N ASN A 49 -6.91 0.85 3.33
CA ASN A 49 -6.98 2.26 2.91
C ASN A 49 -6.32 2.46 1.53
N ARG A 50 -7.03 3.09 0.60
CA ARG A 50 -6.60 3.27 -0.81
C ARG A 50 -6.77 4.71 -1.23
N PHE A 51 -5.69 5.35 -1.64
CA PHE A 51 -5.71 6.78 -1.98
C PHE A 51 -5.23 7.02 -3.41
N GLY A 52 -5.76 8.07 -4.03
CA GLY A 52 -5.39 8.50 -5.37
C GLY A 52 -4.30 9.56 -5.37
N SER A 53 -3.90 10.06 -4.21
CA SER A 53 -2.86 11.07 -4.04
C SER A 53 -2.22 10.97 -2.66
N LEU A 54 -1.01 11.51 -2.52
CA LEU A 54 -0.32 11.57 -1.23
C LEU A 54 -1.05 12.50 -0.26
N ASP A 55 -1.56 13.64 -0.74
CA ASP A 55 -2.27 14.61 0.11
C ASP A 55 -3.52 14.00 0.73
N GLU A 56 -4.30 13.23 -0.04
CA GLU A 56 -5.47 12.48 0.46
C GLU A 56 -5.08 11.47 1.54
N ALA A 57 -3.89 10.86 1.45
CA ALA A 57 -3.41 9.88 2.40
C ALA A 57 -2.86 10.48 3.71
N LEU A 58 -2.53 11.79 3.71
CA LEU A 58 -1.95 12.51 4.85
C LEU A 58 -2.96 13.40 5.58
N ALA A 59 -4.16 13.59 5.03
CA ALA A 59 -5.25 14.35 5.64
C ALA A 59 -5.89 13.64 6.84
#